data_AF-A0A960D5C4-F1
#
_entry.id   AF-A0A960D5C4-F1
#
_cell.length_a   1.000
_cell.length_b   1.000
_cell.length_c   1.000
_cell.angle_alpha   90.00
_cell.angle_beta   90.00
_cell.angle_gamma   90.00
#
_symmetry.space_group_name_H-M   'P 1'
#
loop_
_entity.id
_entity.type
_entity.pdbx_description
1 polymer ?
#
loop_
_entity_poly.entity_id
_entity_poly.type
_entity_poly.pdbx_seq_one_letter_code
_entity_poly.pdbx_strand_id
1 'polypeptide(L)'
;MTELRLMAVHAHPDDESSKGAATLARYAAEGHRVLVVTLTGGERGDILNPAMDLPEVRGRIADIRRDEMAKAAEVLGVEHHWLGFEDSGLPEGDPPPPLPDGCFALVPLEKPVAELVKV
;
A
#
# COMPACT_ATOMS: atom_id res chain seq x y z
N MET A 1 -7.70 18.71 23.40
CA MET A 1 -8.38 18.61 22.09
C MET A 1 -9.17 17.32 22.09
N THR A 2 -10.30 17.25 21.38
CA THR A 2 -11.03 15.98 21.18
C THR A 2 -10.20 15.10 20.26
N GLU A 3 -10.01 13.84 20.62
CA GLU A 3 -9.34 12.86 19.76
C GLU A 3 -10.22 12.59 18.53
N LEU A 4 -9.64 12.72 17.33
CA LEU A 4 -10.26 12.41 16.04
C LEU A 4 -9.58 11.18 15.45
N ARG A 5 -10.25 10.55 14.49
CA ARG A 5 -9.75 9.37 13.78
C ARG A 5 -9.69 9.66 12.29
N LEU A 6 -8.56 9.37 11.66
CA LEU A 6 -8.35 9.47 10.21
C LEU A 6 -7.95 8.10 9.67
N MET A 7 -8.61 7.64 8.61
CA MET A 7 -8.23 6.46 7.86
C MET A 7 -7.85 6.86 6.44
N ALA A 8 -6.65 6.49 6.00
CA ALA A 8 -6.20 6.64 4.62
C ALA A 8 -6.10 5.26 3.98
N VAL A 9 -6.77 5.07 2.84
CA VAL A 9 -6.82 3.78 2.14
C VAL A 9 -6.05 3.91 0.83
N HIS A 10 -5.07 3.04 0.63
CA HIS A 10 -4.11 3.12 -0.46
C HIS A 10 -3.94 1.78 -1.16
N ALA A 11 -3.67 1.80 -2.47
CA ALA A 11 -3.55 0.58 -3.25
C ALA A 11 -2.25 -0.17 -2.91
N HIS A 12 -1.15 0.56 -2.78
CA HIS A 12 0.20 0.02 -2.68
C HIS A 12 0.95 0.58 -1.46
N PRO A 13 1.95 -0.12 -0.92
CA PRO A 13 2.89 0.47 0.03
C PRO A 13 3.78 1.47 -0.69
N ASP A 14 3.88 2.70 -0.15
CA ASP A 14 4.49 3.93 -0.72
C ASP A 14 3.48 5.03 -1.09
N ASP A 15 2.22 4.67 -1.31
CA ASP A 15 1.16 5.62 -1.64
C ASP A 15 0.92 6.61 -0.48
N GLU A 16 1.01 6.14 0.77
CA GLU A 16 0.87 6.98 1.96
C GLU A 16 2.02 8.00 2.04
N SER A 17 3.22 7.56 1.65
CA SER A 17 4.43 8.37 1.63
C SER A 17 4.43 9.39 0.48
N SER A 18 3.86 9.05 -0.67
CA SER A 18 3.88 9.88 -1.88
C SER A 18 2.70 10.86 -1.99
N LYS A 19 1.52 10.52 -1.47
CA LYS A 19 0.28 11.29 -1.69
C LYS A 19 -0.26 12.00 -0.45
N GLY A 20 0.16 11.59 0.76
CA GLY A 20 -0.48 12.05 2.01
C GLY A 20 0.44 12.30 3.20
N ALA A 21 1.73 11.99 3.12
CA ALA A 21 2.66 11.93 4.25
C ALA A 21 2.57 13.12 5.22
N ALA A 22 2.65 14.34 4.71
CA ALA A 22 2.64 15.55 5.55
C ALA A 22 1.32 15.72 6.33
N THR A 23 0.19 15.39 5.71
CA THR A 23 -1.13 15.44 6.36
C THR A 23 -1.26 14.37 7.43
N LEU A 24 -0.84 13.14 7.12
CA LEU A 24 -0.87 12.02 8.06
C LEU A 24 -0.02 12.31 9.29
N ALA A 25 1.25 12.71 9.08
CA ALA A 25 2.19 13.03 10.14
C ALA A 25 1.73 14.22 10.98
N ARG A 26 1.11 15.24 10.37
CA ARG A 26 0.55 16.37 11.11
C ARG A 26 -0.53 15.92 12.08
N TYR A 27 -1.54 15.18 11.62
CA TYR A 27 -2.63 14.75 12.49
C TYR A 27 -2.15 13.78 13.58
N ALA A 28 -1.19 12.91 13.27
CA ALA A 28 -0.54 12.07 14.27
C ALA A 28 0.19 12.92 15.35
N ALA A 29 0.97 13.93 14.94
CA ALA A 29 1.68 14.83 15.85
C ALA A 29 0.74 15.71 16.70
N GLU A 30 -0.45 16.02 16.19
CA GLU A 30 -1.52 16.71 16.95
C GLU A 30 -2.22 15.77 17.96
N GLY A 31 -1.84 14.49 18.00
CA GLY A 31 -2.37 13.49 18.95
C GLY A 31 -3.64 12.78 18.47
N HIS A 32 -3.94 12.82 17.17
CA HIS A 32 -5.07 12.09 16.59
C HIS A 32 -4.66 10.69 16.15
N ARG A 33 -5.62 9.75 16.16
CA ARG A 33 -5.38 8.38 15.72
C ARG A 33 -5.46 8.31 14.19
N VAL A 34 -4.33 8.01 13.55
CA VAL A 34 -4.21 7.92 12.09
C VAL A 34 -3.90 6.47 11.70
N LEU A 35 -4.74 5.90 10.85
CA LEU A 35 -4.58 4.54 10.32
C LEU A 35 -4.38 4.59 8.80
N VAL A 36 -3.33 3.95 8.32
CA VAL A 36 -3.12 3.65 6.89
C VAL A 36 -3.55 2.21 6.62
N VAL A 37 -4.44 2.02 5.65
CA VAL A 37 -4.84 0.71 5.13
C VAL A 37 -4.25 0.54 3.74
N THR A 38 -3.40 -0.48 3.56
CA THR A 38 -2.80 -0.80 2.26
C THR A 38 -3.46 -2.05 1.68
N LEU A 39 -4.01 -1.92 0.47
CA LEU A 39 -4.82 -2.97 -0.16
C LEU A 39 -3.97 -4.14 -0.67
N THR A 40 -2.85 -3.85 -1.32
CA THR A 40 -2.00 -4.85 -1.99
C THR A 40 -0.54 -4.80 -1.53
N GLY A 41 0.25 -5.85 -1.78
CA GLY A 41 1.68 -5.87 -1.45
C GLY A 41 2.58 -5.08 -2.42
N GLY A 42 2.05 -4.65 -3.57
CA GLY A 42 2.83 -3.97 -4.60
C GLY A 42 3.91 -4.83 -5.27
N GLU A 43 3.84 -6.15 -5.13
CA GLU A 43 4.88 -7.08 -5.60
C GLU A 43 5.06 -7.12 -7.12
N ARG A 44 4.17 -6.47 -7.89
CA ARG A 44 4.25 -6.35 -9.35
C ARG A 44 4.71 -4.96 -9.82
N GLY A 45 5.08 -4.07 -8.90
CA GLY A 45 5.62 -2.76 -9.22
C GLY A 45 7.07 -2.81 -9.71
N ASP A 46 7.45 -1.82 -10.52
CA ASP A 46 8.81 -1.69 -11.05
C ASP A 46 9.79 -1.12 -10.01
N ILE A 47 11.04 -1.61 -10.06
CA ILE A 47 12.15 -1.01 -9.31
C ILE A 47 12.69 0.16 -10.13
N LEU A 48 12.30 1.37 -9.73
CA LEU A 48 12.68 2.59 -10.46
C LEU A 48 14.12 3.05 -10.18
N ASN A 49 14.74 2.59 -9.09
CA ASN A 49 16.12 2.89 -8.77
C ASN A 49 17.07 1.86 -9.41
N PRO A 50 17.86 2.21 -10.44
CA PRO A 50 18.73 1.25 -11.11
C PRO A 50 19.78 0.60 -10.19
N ALA A 51 20.18 1.29 -9.11
CA ALA A 51 21.11 0.73 -8.13
C ALA A 51 20.49 -0.38 -7.27
N MET A 52 19.16 -0.46 -7.23
CA MET A 52 18.40 -1.50 -6.52
C MET A 52 17.81 -2.56 -7.46
N ASP A 53 18.01 -2.43 -8.79
CA ASP A 53 17.55 -3.43 -9.75
C ASP A 53 18.50 -4.65 -9.76
N LEU A 54 18.49 -5.37 -8.63
CA LEU A 54 19.36 -6.49 -8.34
C LEU A 54 18.54 -7.78 -8.21
N PRO A 55 19.06 -8.95 -8.66
CA PRO A 55 18.33 -10.22 -8.57
C PRO A 55 17.81 -10.55 -7.16
N GLU A 56 18.60 -10.24 -6.12
CA GLU A 56 18.24 -10.45 -4.72
C GLU A 56 17.11 -9.54 -4.24
N VAL A 57 17.01 -8.32 -4.79
CA VAL A 57 15.91 -7.39 -4.48
C VAL A 57 14.65 -7.87 -5.18
N ARG A 58 14.74 -8.22 -6.47
CA ARG A 58 13.61 -8.80 -7.22
C ARG A 58 13.05 -10.05 -6.56
N GLY A 59 13.92 -10.95 -6.10
CA GLY A 59 13.52 -12.17 -5.41
C GLY A 59 12.88 -11.97 -4.04
N ARG A 60 12.95 -10.76 -3.47
CA ARG A 60 12.47 -10.42 -2.12
C ARG A 60 11.58 -9.18 -2.08
N ILE A 61 11.09 -8.73 -3.23
CA ILE A 61 10.42 -7.42 -3.34
C ILE A 61 9.24 -7.29 -2.37
N ALA A 62 8.46 -8.36 -2.18
CA ALA A 62 7.33 -8.36 -1.25
C ALA A 62 7.76 -8.18 0.22
N ASP A 63 8.86 -8.82 0.64
CA ASP A 63 9.39 -8.68 2.01
C ASP A 63 9.98 -7.28 2.21
N ILE A 64 10.72 -6.79 1.21
CA ILE A 64 11.33 -5.46 1.24
C ILE A 64 10.25 -4.38 1.36
N ARG A 65 9.19 -4.45 0.55
CA ARG A 65 8.08 -3.49 0.63
C ARG A 65 7.32 -3.56 1.95
N ARG A 66 7.24 -4.73 2.59
CA ARG A 66 6.69 -4.86 3.94
C ARG A 66 7.57 -4.15 4.98
N ASP A 67 8.88 -4.35 4.91
CA ASP A 67 9.84 -3.68 5.79
C ASP A 67 9.84 -2.16 5.58
N GLU A 68 9.78 -1.70 4.32
CA GLU A 68 9.68 -0.28 3.95
C GLU A 68 8.39 0.35 4.48
N MET A 69 7.24 -0.29 4.31
CA MET A 69 5.96 0.19 4.81
C MET A 69 5.93 0.25 6.34
N ALA A 70 6.49 -0.75 7.04
CA ALA A 70 6.61 -0.74 8.48
C ALA A 70 7.48 0.44 8.95
N LYS A 71 8.58 0.72 8.24
CA LYS A 71 9.44 1.87 8.54
C LYS A 71 8.76 3.21 8.24
N ALA A 72 8.01 3.30 7.16
CA ALA A 72 7.23 4.49 6.81
C ALA A 72 6.18 4.79 7.88
N ALA A 73 5.45 3.78 8.35
CA ALA A 73 4.47 3.94 9.43
C ALA A 73 5.11 4.44 10.73
N GLU A 74 6.28 3.89 11.11
CA GLU A 74 7.05 4.36 12.27
C GLU A 74 7.45 5.83 12.13
N VAL A 75 8.01 6.23 10.98
CA VAL A 75 8.48 7.59 10.72
C VAL A 75 7.33 8.60 10.70
N LEU A 76 6.18 8.22 10.13
CA LEU A 76 4.99 9.05 10.08
C LEU A 76 4.24 9.11 11.42
N GLY A 77 4.52 8.19 12.35
CA GLY A 77 3.80 8.06 13.62
C GLY A 77 2.36 7.56 13.45
N VAL A 78 2.10 6.71 12.46
CA VAL A 78 0.75 6.21 12.12
C VAL A 78 0.62 4.72 12.39
N GLU A 79 -0.61 4.27 12.57
CA GLU A 79 -0.95 2.84 12.56
C GLU A 79 -1.05 2.33 11.11
N HIS A 80 -0.83 1.03 10.92
CA HIS A 80 -0.89 0.39 9.61
C HIS A 80 -1.70 -0.92 9.63
N HIS A 81 -2.45 -1.18 8.55
CA HIS A 81 -3.18 -2.42 8.33
C HIS A 81 -3.05 -2.88 6.86
N TRP A 82 -2.68 -4.13 6.66
CA TRP A 82 -2.71 -4.78 5.35
C TRP A 82 -4.07 -5.40 5.09
N LEU A 83 -4.73 -5.04 3.98
CA LEU A 83 -5.96 -5.73 3.56
C LEU A 83 -5.65 -7.06 2.84
N GLY A 84 -4.45 -7.19 2.26
CA GLY A 84 -3.85 -8.48 1.88
C GLY A 84 -4.21 -9.01 0.49
N PHE A 85 -4.58 -8.15 -0.45
CA PHE A 85 -4.81 -8.55 -1.83
C PHE A 85 -3.51 -8.62 -2.65
N GLU A 86 -3.53 -9.42 -3.72
CA GLU A 86 -2.41 -9.51 -4.66
C GLU A 86 -2.44 -8.32 -5.64
N ASP A 87 -1.30 -7.68 -5.85
CA ASP A 87 -1.18 -6.58 -6.80
C ASP A 87 -1.50 -7.07 -8.22
N SER A 88 -2.10 -6.20 -9.03
CA SER A 88 -2.51 -6.52 -10.40
C SER A 88 -1.41 -6.24 -11.41
N GLY A 89 -0.46 -5.37 -11.06
CA GLY A 89 0.42 -4.74 -12.03
C GLY A 89 -0.36 -3.84 -12.99
N LEU A 90 0.37 -3.20 -13.90
CA LEU A 90 -0.20 -2.34 -14.94
C LEU A 90 0.17 -2.93 -16.31
N PRO A 91 -0.74 -3.67 -16.97
CA PRO A 91 -0.44 -4.29 -18.26
C PRO A 91 -0.26 -3.21 -19.34
N GLU A 92 0.81 -3.32 -20.11
CA GLU A 92 1.11 -2.44 -21.26
C GLU A 92 0.80 -3.15 -22.58
N GLY A 93 0.34 -2.41 -23.60
CA GLY A 93 0.01 -2.91 -24.93
C GLY A 93 -1.36 -2.43 -25.46
N ASP A 94 -1.65 -2.72 -26.74
CA ASP A 94 -2.95 -2.44 -27.37
C ASP A 94 -3.39 -3.61 -28.28
N PRO A 95 -4.37 -4.44 -27.85
CA PRO A 95 -4.99 -4.42 -26.52
C PRO A 95 -4.01 -4.89 -25.43
N PRO A 96 -4.22 -4.50 -24.17
CA PRO A 96 -3.39 -5.00 -23.07
C PRO A 96 -3.58 -6.52 -22.90
N PRO A 97 -2.54 -7.25 -22.45
CA PRO A 97 -2.70 -8.64 -22.07
C PRO A 97 -3.69 -8.80 -20.91
N PRO A 98 -4.29 -9.98 -20.72
CA PRO A 98 -5.14 -10.25 -19.57
C PRO A 98 -4.36 -10.09 -18.26
N LEU A 99 -5.06 -9.64 -17.23
CA LEU A 99 -4.51 -9.53 -15.88
C LEU A 99 -4.23 -10.91 -15.28
N PRO A 100 -3.27 -11.03 -14.35
CA PRO A 100 -3.01 -12.28 -13.63
C PRO A 100 -4.23 -12.76 -12.85
N ASP A 101 -4.49 -14.07 -12.89
CA ASP A 101 -5.58 -14.68 -12.14
C ASP A 101 -5.46 -14.39 -10.64
N GLY A 102 -6.59 -14.03 -10.01
CA GLY A 102 -6.65 -13.78 -8.57
C GLY A 102 -6.13 -12.41 -8.12
N CYS A 103 -5.63 -11.57 -9.04
CA CYS A 103 -5.16 -10.24 -8.69
C CYS A 103 -6.30 -9.30 -8.27
N PHE A 104 -5.98 -8.26 -7.50
CA PHE A 104 -6.93 -7.34 -6.89
C PHE A 104 -7.97 -6.77 -7.86
N ALA A 105 -7.55 -6.34 -9.05
CA ALA A 105 -8.43 -5.76 -10.06
C ALA A 105 -9.45 -6.75 -10.64
N LEU A 106 -9.23 -8.07 -10.51
CA LEU A 106 -10.18 -9.11 -10.92
C LEU A 106 -11.08 -9.57 -9.76
N VAL A 107 -10.83 -9.12 -8.53
CA VAL A 107 -11.65 -9.47 -7.37
C VAL A 107 -12.99 -8.71 -7.45
N PRO A 108 -14.15 -9.38 -7.29
CA PRO A 108 -15.45 -8.71 -7.19
C PRO A 108 -15.45 -7.68 -6.06
N LEU A 109 -15.87 -6.45 -6.36
CA LEU A 109 -15.77 -5.27 -5.49
C LEU A 109 -16.35 -5.50 -4.08
N GLU A 110 -17.38 -6.33 -3.97
CA GLU A 110 -18.04 -6.65 -2.70
C GLU A 110 -17.07 -7.27 -1.70
N LYS A 111 -16.08 -8.04 -2.17
CA LYS A 111 -15.10 -8.71 -1.30
C LYS A 111 -14.15 -7.73 -0.60
N PRO A 112 -13.38 -6.86 -1.30
CA PRO A 112 -12.52 -5.90 -0.62
C PRO A 112 -13.29 -4.85 0.17
N VAL A 113 -14.50 -4.47 -0.27
CA VAL A 113 -15.36 -3.59 0.54
C VAL A 113 -15.74 -4.27 1.87
N ALA A 114 -16.13 -5.55 1.84
CA ALA A 114 -16.46 -6.30 3.04
C ALA A 114 -15.26 -6.47 3.99
N GLU A 115 -14.05 -6.67 3.47
CA GLU A 115 -12.85 -6.70 4.31
C GLU A 115 -12.52 -5.32 4.90
N LEU A 116 -12.61 -4.25 4.10
CA LEU A 116 -12.31 -2.89 4.57
C LEU A 116 -13.26 -2.44 5.68
N VAL A 117 -14.54 -2.80 5.62
CA VAL A 117 -15.54 -2.46 6.65
C VAL A 117 -15.22 -3.09 8.02
N LYS A 118 -14.42 -4.17 8.08
CA LYS A 118 -14.03 -4.81 9.35
C LYS A 118 -12.90 -4.08 10.07
N VAL A 119 -12.21 -3.16 9.40
CA VAL A 119 -11.09 -2.38 9.91
C VAL A 119 -11.57 -1.14 10.67
#